data_AF-A0A9N7N2B3-F1
#
_entry.id   AF-A0A9N7N2B3-F1
#
_cell.length_a   1.000
_cell.length_b   1.000
_cell.length_c   1.000
_cell.angle_alpha   90.00
_cell.angle_beta   90.00
_cell.angle_gamma   90.00
#
_symmetry.space_group_name_H-M   'P 1'
#
loop_
_entity.id
_entity.type
_entity.pdbx_description
1 polymer ?
#
loop_
_entity_poly.entity_id
_entity_poly.type
_entity_poly.pdbx_seq_one_letter_code
_entity_poly.pdbx_strand_id
1 'polypeptide(L)'
;MSKEMVDDMLSVAREFFNLPVEEKMKLYSDEPSKTTRLSTSFNVKKEKVRNWRDYLRLDCHPLAKFVPIGLRILRLSMNADKPRLSIASFLCPCDGARISAPKGLMCGESRTLYRDFTYAEYYDKFWSRNLDQDHCLELFKN
;
A
#
# COMPACT_ATOMS: atom_id res chain seq x y z
N MET A 1 -5.78 8.73 -15.46
CA MET A 1 -7.08 8.99 -14.80
C MET A 1 -7.56 10.36 -15.24
N SER A 2 -8.84 10.52 -15.56
CA SER A 2 -9.38 11.85 -15.84
C SER A 2 -9.40 12.68 -14.56
N LYS A 3 -9.35 14.01 -14.70
CA LYS A 3 -9.46 14.93 -13.57
C LYS A 3 -10.77 14.71 -12.80
N GLU A 4 -11.88 14.59 -13.52
CA GLU A 4 -13.21 14.29 -12.98
C GLU A 4 -13.21 13.04 -12.08
N MET A 5 -12.64 11.93 -12.57
CA MET A 5 -12.53 10.70 -11.77
C MET A 5 -11.60 10.84 -10.56
N VAL A 6 -10.68 11.80 -10.53
CA VAL A 6 -9.86 12.09 -9.34
C VAL A 6 -10.68 12.91 -8.35
N ASP A 7 -11.40 13.93 -8.82
CA ASP A 7 -12.24 14.80 -8.02
C ASP A 7 -13.38 14.02 -7.35
N ASP A 8 -14.02 13.10 -8.07
CA ASP A 8 -15.07 12.21 -7.52
C ASP A 8 -14.54 11.36 -6.37
N MET A 9 -13.36 10.78 -6.54
CA MET A 9 -12.78 9.94 -5.50
C MET A 9 -12.28 10.75 -4.31
N LEU A 10 -11.87 12.00 -4.52
CA LEU A 10 -11.61 12.93 -3.43
C LEU A 10 -12.90 13.26 -2.68
N SER A 11 -14.04 13.43 -3.37
CA SER A 11 -15.35 13.66 -2.74
C SER A 11 -15.74 12.49 -1.86
N VAL A 12 -15.77 11.27 -2.42
CA VAL A 12 -16.14 10.05 -1.69
C VAL A 12 -15.23 9.81 -0.49
N ALA A 13 -13.92 10.05 -0.64
CA ALA A 13 -12.99 9.95 0.47
C ALA A 13 -13.31 10.97 1.58
N ARG A 14 -13.59 12.24 1.24
CA ARG A 14 -13.98 13.24 2.24
C ARG A 14 -15.25 12.84 2.98
N GLU A 15 -16.26 12.38 2.26
CA GLU A 15 -17.53 11.91 2.83
C GLU A 15 -17.28 10.75 3.82
N PHE A 16 -16.52 9.73 3.41
CA PHE A 16 -16.19 8.60 4.26
C PHE A 16 -15.49 9.02 5.56
N PHE A 17 -14.49 9.90 5.49
CA PHE A 17 -13.73 10.28 6.67
C PHE A 17 -14.47 11.27 7.59
N ASN A 18 -15.49 11.97 7.06
CA ASN A 18 -16.44 12.77 7.83
C ASN A 18 -17.56 11.95 8.47
N LEU A 19 -17.68 10.64 8.20
CA LEU A 19 -18.65 9.78 8.88
C LEU A 19 -18.39 9.72 10.40
N PRO A 20 -19.42 9.41 11.21
CA PRO A 20 -19.28 9.11 12.62
C PRO A 20 -18.23 8.02 12.87
N VAL A 21 -17.59 8.06 14.03
CA VAL A 21 -16.53 7.10 14.39
C VAL A 21 -17.08 5.68 14.37
N GLU A 22 -18.32 5.48 14.81
CA GLU A 22 -19.02 4.20 14.87
C GLU A 22 -19.15 3.55 13.49
N GLU A 23 -19.45 4.35 12.46
CA GLU A 23 -19.55 3.89 11.08
C GLU A 23 -18.17 3.55 10.51
N LYS A 24 -17.15 4.39 10.77
CA LYS A 24 -15.78 4.15 10.33
C LYS A 24 -15.17 2.89 10.96
N MET A 25 -15.46 2.65 12.24
CA MET A 25 -14.92 1.53 12.99
C MET A 25 -15.41 0.16 12.47
N LYS A 26 -16.53 0.10 11.74
CA LYS A 26 -16.97 -1.13 11.06
C LYS A 26 -15.96 -1.63 10.03
N LEU A 27 -15.16 -0.73 9.46
CA LEU A 27 -14.08 -1.06 8.51
C LEU A 27 -12.70 -1.13 9.15
N TYR A 28 -12.56 -0.82 10.44
CA TYR A 28 -11.24 -0.81 11.09
C TYR A 28 -10.65 -2.23 11.16
N SER A 29 -9.36 -2.36 10.85
CA SER A 29 -8.60 -3.60 11.03
C SER A 29 -7.10 -3.34 10.93
N ASP A 30 -6.33 -3.99 11.80
CA ASP A 30 -4.86 -4.02 11.73
C ASP A 30 -4.32 -5.16 10.86
N GLU A 31 -5.18 -6.05 10.35
CA GLU A 31 -4.77 -7.22 9.58
C GLU A 31 -4.38 -6.85 8.14
N PRO A 32 -3.11 -7.07 7.72
CA PRO A 32 -2.66 -6.68 6.39
C PRO A 32 -3.32 -7.44 5.25
N SER A 33 -3.93 -8.59 5.52
CA SER A 33 -4.65 -9.44 4.56
C SER A 33 -6.07 -8.94 4.25
N LYS A 34 -6.68 -8.11 5.10
CA LYS A 34 -8.05 -7.62 4.86
C LYS A 34 -8.09 -6.67 3.67
N THR A 35 -8.89 -6.99 2.67
CA THR A 35 -8.95 -6.33 1.36
C THR A 35 -9.50 -4.91 1.43
N THR A 36 -10.59 -4.71 2.19
CA THR A 36 -11.14 -3.39 2.51
C THR A 36 -10.95 -3.10 3.99
N ARG A 37 -10.09 -2.15 4.33
CA ARG A 37 -9.83 -1.79 5.73
C ARG A 37 -9.48 -0.32 5.94
N LEU A 38 -10.02 0.24 7.01
CA LEU A 38 -9.52 1.44 7.66
C LEU A 38 -8.42 1.04 8.65
N SER A 39 -7.32 1.77 8.70
CA SER A 39 -6.26 1.55 9.68
C SER A 39 -5.56 2.87 10.00
N THR A 40 -4.88 2.96 11.13
CA THR A 40 -4.17 4.15 11.56
C THR A 40 -2.67 3.90 11.71
N SER A 41 -1.86 4.76 11.10
CA SER A 41 -0.39 4.81 11.13
C SER A 41 0.31 3.49 10.74
N PHE A 42 1.64 3.54 10.62
CA PHE A 42 2.46 2.33 10.53
C PHE A 42 2.99 2.06 11.93
N ASN A 43 2.70 0.88 12.51
CA ASN A 43 3.36 0.39 13.71
C ASN A 43 3.55 1.45 14.83
N VAL A 44 2.45 2.02 15.37
CA VAL A 44 2.45 3.07 16.42
C VAL A 44 3.48 2.83 17.53
N LYS A 45 3.69 1.55 17.91
CA LYS A 45 4.60 1.12 18.98
C LYS A 45 6.09 1.27 18.63
N LYS A 46 6.43 1.44 17.35
CA LYS A 46 7.81 1.37 16.86
C LYS A 46 8.26 2.61 16.07
N GLU A 47 7.37 3.54 15.71
CA GLU A 47 7.76 4.79 15.03
C GLU A 47 8.34 5.83 15.99
N LYS A 48 9.49 6.43 15.63
CA LYS A 48 10.12 7.54 16.36
C LYS A 48 9.50 8.91 16.04
N VAL A 49 8.88 9.05 14.87
CA VAL A 49 8.20 10.27 14.43
C VAL A 49 6.70 10.02 14.41
N ARG A 50 5.94 10.78 15.21
CA ARG A 50 4.48 10.63 15.33
C ARG A 50 3.77 11.26 14.13
N ASN A 51 3.72 10.54 13.01
CA ASN A 51 2.90 10.91 11.85
C ASN A 51 1.56 10.16 11.92
N TRP A 52 0.60 10.72 12.66
CA TRP A 52 -0.77 10.18 12.67
C TRP A 52 -1.32 10.16 11.24
N ARG A 53 -1.75 8.99 10.77
CA ARG A 53 -2.29 8.82 9.42
C ARG A 53 -3.38 7.78 9.39
N ASP A 54 -4.61 8.18 9.18
CA ASP A 54 -5.69 7.23 8.93
C ASP A 54 -5.76 6.93 7.43
N TYR A 55 -5.83 5.66 7.03
CA TYR A 55 -5.90 5.31 5.62
C TYR A 55 -6.95 4.23 5.36
N LEU A 56 -7.66 4.36 4.24
CA LEU A 56 -8.59 3.38 3.73
C LEU A 56 -7.92 2.62 2.59
N ARG A 57 -7.63 1.34 2.82
CA ARG A 57 -7.08 0.45 1.80
C ARG A 57 -8.22 -0.30 1.14
N LEU A 58 -8.24 -0.26 -0.19
CA LEU A 58 -9.15 -1.00 -1.04
C LEU A 58 -8.32 -1.90 -1.96
N ASP A 59 -8.40 -3.21 -1.74
CA ASP A 59 -7.88 -4.22 -2.64
C ASP A 59 -8.98 -4.60 -3.65
N CYS A 60 -8.68 -4.41 -4.93
CA CYS A 60 -9.64 -4.55 -6.02
C CYS A 60 -9.27 -5.71 -6.96
N HIS A 61 -8.54 -6.71 -6.46
CA HIS A 61 -8.24 -7.92 -7.22
C HIS A 61 -9.30 -9.03 -6.95
N PRO A 62 -9.73 -9.78 -7.98
CA PRO A 62 -9.48 -9.55 -9.41
C PRO A 62 -10.27 -8.36 -9.95
N LEU A 63 -9.61 -7.56 -10.81
CA LEU A 63 -10.18 -6.34 -11.40
C LEU A 63 -11.52 -6.58 -12.09
N ALA A 64 -11.74 -7.79 -12.62
CA ALA A 64 -12.99 -8.23 -13.26
C ALA A 64 -14.23 -8.09 -12.35
N LYS A 65 -14.05 -8.12 -11.02
CA LYS A 65 -15.13 -7.85 -10.06
C LYS A 65 -15.41 -6.36 -9.85
N PHE A 66 -14.57 -5.47 -10.40
CA PHE A 66 -14.50 -4.04 -10.06
C PHE A 66 -14.25 -3.10 -11.28
N VAL A 67 -14.54 -3.51 -12.52
CA VAL A 67 -14.22 -2.76 -13.77
C VAL A 67 -15.20 -1.58 -13.99
N PRO A 68 -14.78 -0.45 -14.63
CA PRO A 68 -13.49 -0.20 -15.27
C PRO A 68 -12.52 0.70 -14.51
N ILE A 69 -11.28 0.21 -14.45
CA ILE A 69 -10.03 0.87 -14.06
C ILE A 69 -9.71 0.87 -12.56
N GLY A 70 -8.99 -0.19 -12.18
CA GLY A 70 -7.63 -0.04 -11.65
C GLY A 70 -7.45 0.94 -10.50
N LEU A 71 -7.78 0.46 -9.30
CA LEU A 71 -6.96 0.55 -8.08
C LEU A 71 -6.91 1.90 -7.38
N ARG A 72 -7.26 2.01 -6.09
CA ARG A 72 -6.87 3.17 -5.24
C ARG A 72 -6.70 2.81 -3.76
N ILE A 73 -5.47 2.91 -3.25
CA ILE A 73 -5.22 3.11 -1.81
C ILE A 73 -5.52 4.58 -1.52
N LEU A 74 -6.62 4.84 -0.83
CA LEU A 74 -6.94 6.18 -0.31
C LEU A 74 -6.08 6.40 0.94
N ARG A 75 -5.04 7.22 0.81
CA ARG A 75 -4.22 7.63 1.96
C ARG A 75 -4.68 8.99 2.44
N LEU A 76 -5.41 9.00 3.55
CA LEU A 76 -5.50 10.22 4.34
C LEU A 76 -4.27 10.35 5.24
N SER A 77 -3.85 11.59 5.43
CA SER A 77 -2.78 11.92 6.36
C SER A 77 -3.20 13.19 7.05
N MET A 78 -3.63 13.08 8.30
CA MET A 78 -3.93 14.26 9.11
C MET A 78 -2.65 14.67 9.84
N ASN A 79 -2.04 15.78 9.43
CA ASN A 79 -1.05 16.44 10.29
C ASN A 79 -1.80 17.39 11.23
N ALA A 80 -1.33 17.55 12.46
CA ALA A 80 -1.92 18.41 13.48
C ALA A 80 -2.08 19.87 13.01
N ASP A 81 -1.21 20.34 12.11
CA ASP A 81 -1.24 21.72 11.61
C ASP A 81 -2.18 21.93 10.40
N LYS A 82 -2.25 20.95 9.49
CA LYS A 82 -3.09 21.02 8.27
C LYS A 82 -3.52 19.61 7.83
N PRO A 83 -4.83 19.31 7.73
CA PRO A 83 -5.28 18.04 7.19
C PRO A 83 -4.91 17.94 5.69
N ARG A 84 -4.33 16.81 5.29
CA ARG A 84 -4.00 16.52 3.88
C ARG A 84 -4.70 15.25 3.41
N LEU A 85 -5.47 15.37 2.33
CA LEU A 85 -6.04 14.24 1.61
C LEU A 85 -5.21 13.92 0.37
N SER A 86 -4.86 12.65 0.21
CA SER A 86 -4.17 12.14 -0.97
C SER A 86 -4.77 10.82 -1.44
N ILE A 87 -4.64 10.56 -2.74
CA ILE A 87 -5.07 9.30 -3.33
C ILE A 87 -3.86 8.70 -4.03
N ALA A 88 -3.56 7.45 -3.74
CA ALA A 88 -2.44 6.73 -4.33
C ALA A 88 -2.92 5.44 -4.98
N SER A 89 -2.32 5.10 -6.10
CA SER A 89 -2.60 3.85 -6.82
C SER A 89 -1.28 3.12 -7.05
N PHE A 90 -1.19 1.88 -6.55
CA PHE A 90 -0.06 0.97 -6.69
C PHE A 90 -0.45 -0.25 -7.51
N LEU A 91 0.07 -0.38 -8.73
CA LEU A 91 -0.06 -1.62 -9.49
C LEU A 91 0.96 -2.63 -8.95
N CYS A 92 0.45 -3.69 -8.32
CA CYS A 92 1.26 -4.75 -7.73
C CYS A 92 1.20 -6.02 -8.60
N PRO A 93 2.30 -6.79 -8.70
CA PRO A 93 2.27 -8.15 -9.23
C PRO A 93 1.29 -9.03 -8.45
N CYS A 94 0.83 -10.13 -9.06
CA CYS A 94 0.09 -11.16 -8.32
C CYS A 94 1.03 -11.91 -7.36
N ASP A 95 0.49 -12.53 -6.33
CA ASP A 95 1.24 -13.22 -5.28
C ASP A 95 2.21 -14.29 -5.83
N GLY A 96 1.78 -15.01 -6.88
CA GLY A 96 2.61 -16.01 -7.56
C GLY A 96 3.64 -15.46 -8.55
N ALA A 97 3.67 -14.13 -8.79
CA ALA A 97 4.62 -13.53 -9.71
C ALA A 97 6.06 -13.68 -9.18
N ARG A 98 6.93 -14.24 -10.02
CA ARG A 98 8.36 -14.32 -9.73
C ARG A 98 9.02 -12.99 -10.04
N ILE A 99 9.70 -12.41 -9.05
CA ILE A 99 10.52 -11.22 -9.16
C ILE A 99 11.97 -11.68 -9.33
N SER A 100 12.59 -11.31 -10.43
CA SER A 100 13.97 -11.69 -10.77
C SER A 100 14.66 -10.63 -11.62
N ALA A 101 15.98 -10.74 -11.70
CA ALA A 101 16.80 -9.84 -12.49
C ALA A 101 16.44 -10.00 -14.00
N PRO A 102 16.12 -8.90 -14.72
CA PRO A 102 15.70 -8.98 -16.12
C PRO A 102 16.85 -9.43 -17.02
N LYS A 103 16.82 -10.70 -17.46
CA LYS A 103 17.89 -11.34 -18.25
C LYS A 103 18.31 -10.57 -19.49
N GLY A 104 17.35 -9.97 -20.20
CA GLY A 104 17.62 -9.18 -21.42
C GLY A 104 18.32 -7.83 -21.18
N LEU A 105 18.48 -7.43 -19.93
CA LEU A 105 19.20 -6.21 -19.53
C LEU A 105 20.50 -6.50 -18.78
N MET A 106 20.85 -7.78 -18.59
CA MET A 106 22.12 -8.16 -17.96
C MET A 106 23.23 -8.10 -19.01
N CYS A 107 24.25 -7.28 -18.74
CA CYS A 107 25.45 -7.24 -19.58
C CYS A 107 26.51 -8.17 -18.97
N GLY A 108 26.92 -9.20 -19.70
CA GLY A 108 27.98 -10.14 -19.29
C GLY A 108 27.63 -11.05 -18.10
N GLU A 109 28.64 -11.64 -17.46
CA GLU A 109 28.52 -12.50 -16.27
C GLU A 109 28.29 -11.70 -14.97
N SER A 110 27.49 -10.65 -15.02
CA SER A 110 27.22 -9.86 -13.81
C SER A 110 26.40 -10.70 -12.82
N ARG A 111 26.98 -10.98 -11.66
CA ARG A 111 26.30 -11.69 -10.55
C ARG A 111 25.05 -10.90 -10.15
N THR A 112 23.92 -11.57 -10.03
CA THR A 112 22.69 -10.92 -9.56
C THR A 112 22.89 -10.45 -8.12
N LEU A 113 22.47 -9.22 -7.81
CA LEU A 113 22.59 -8.68 -6.45
C LEU A 113 21.59 -9.31 -5.48
N TYR A 114 20.41 -9.68 -6.01
CA TYR A 114 19.33 -10.31 -5.27
C TYR A 114 19.02 -11.68 -5.86
N ARG A 115 18.63 -12.63 -5.01
CA ARG A 115 18.06 -13.90 -5.46
C ARG A 115 16.65 -13.68 -6.02
N ASP A 116 16.15 -14.68 -6.75
CA ASP A 116 14.75 -14.75 -7.14
C ASP A 116 13.85 -14.96 -5.91
N PHE A 117 12.69 -14.32 -5.91
CA PHE A 117 11.62 -14.49 -4.90
C PHE A 117 10.24 -14.30 -5.52
N THR A 118 9.19 -14.72 -4.84
CA THR A 118 7.80 -14.41 -5.24
C THR A 118 7.35 -13.08 -4.67
N TYR A 119 6.37 -12.43 -5.31
CA TYR A 119 5.80 -11.21 -4.77
C TYR A 119 5.18 -11.42 -3.38
N ALA A 120 4.53 -12.57 -3.14
CA ALA A 120 4.04 -12.94 -1.81
C ALA A 120 5.16 -12.93 -0.75
N GLU A 121 6.31 -13.55 -1.06
CA GLU A 121 7.45 -13.58 -0.13
C GLU A 121 7.97 -12.17 0.16
N TYR A 122 8.09 -11.32 -0.87
CA TYR A 122 8.45 -9.91 -0.70
C TYR A 122 7.46 -9.17 0.19
N TYR A 123 6.17 -9.37 -0.06
CA TYR A 123 5.10 -8.67 0.64
C TYR A 123 5.06 -9.04 2.13
N ASP A 124 5.23 -10.32 2.47
CA ASP A 124 5.30 -10.79 3.86
C ASP A 124 6.50 -10.18 4.60
N LYS A 125 7.68 -10.18 3.97
CA LYS A 125 8.87 -9.55 4.56
C LYS A 125 8.72 -8.03 4.68
N PHE A 126 8.06 -7.38 3.72
CA PHE A 126 7.81 -5.94 3.76
C PHE A 126 6.90 -5.57 4.96
N TRP A 127 5.84 -6.33 5.20
CA TRP A 127 4.88 -6.05 6.28
C TRP A 127 5.32 -6.51 7.67
N SER A 128 6.29 -7.43 7.77
CA SER A 128 6.86 -7.82 9.07
C SER A 128 7.80 -6.76 9.68
N ARG A 129 8.12 -5.70 8.93
CA ARG A 129 9.14 -4.69 9.27
C ARG A 129 8.57 -3.30 9.50
N ASN A 130 9.40 -2.42 10.06
CA ASN A 130 9.10 -1.00 10.17
C ASN A 130 9.72 -0.20 9.03
N LEU A 131 9.18 1.01 8.84
CA LEU A 131 9.70 1.99 7.90
C LEU A 131 11.11 2.53 8.25
N ASP A 132 11.55 2.38 9.50
CA ASP A 132 12.85 2.89 9.99
C ASP A 132 13.99 1.85 9.98
N GLN A 133 13.71 0.64 9.50
CA GLN A 133 14.72 -0.41 9.34
C GLN A 133 15.33 -0.39 7.93
N ASP A 134 16.43 -1.13 7.73
CA ASP A 134 17.10 -1.26 6.42
C ASP A 134 16.12 -1.67 5.31
N HIS A 135 16.47 -1.35 4.06
CA HIS A 135 15.60 -1.63 2.92
C HIS A 135 15.13 -3.09 2.88
N CYS A 136 13.84 -3.33 2.57
CA CYS A 136 13.25 -4.69 2.53
C CYS A 136 14.05 -5.64 1.60
N LEU A 137 14.57 -5.11 0.50
CA LEU A 137 15.37 -5.83 -0.49
C LEU A 137 16.68 -6.41 0.07
N GLU A 138 17.20 -5.87 1.17
CA GLU A 138 18.40 -6.42 1.82
C GLU A 138 18.20 -7.87 2.29
N LEU A 139 16.96 -8.26 2.58
CA LEU A 139 16.61 -9.64 2.99
C LEU A 139 16.64 -10.64 1.83
N PHE A 140 16.94 -10.18 0.62
CA PHE A 140 16.94 -10.97 -0.60
C PHE A 140 18.29 -10.95 -1.33
N LYS A 141 19.35 -10.42 -0.73
CA LYS A 141 20.71 -10.46 -1.31
C LYS A 141 21.28 -11.89 -1.35
N ASN A 142 22.18 -12.12 -2.32
CA ASN A 142 22.97 -13.36 -2.47
C ASN A 142 24.21 -13.41 -1.58
#